data_AF-A0A1B6K1M4-F1
#
_entry.id   AF-A0A1B6K1M4-F1
#
_cell.length_a   1.000
_cell.length_b   1.000
_cell.length_c   1.000
_cell.angle_alpha   90.00
_cell.angle_beta   90.00
_cell.angle_gamma   90.00
#
_symmetry.space_group_name_H-M   'P 1'
#
loop_
_entity.id
_entity.type
_entity.pdbx_description
1 polymer ?
#
loop_
_entity_poly.entity_id
_entity_poly.type
_entity_poly.pdbx_seq_one_letter_code
_entity_poly.pdbx_strand_id
1 'polypeptide(L)'
;VNITKLDRPDDTIPSDKETYLQTEVYDLCAVVCYVHEERRNLVGIMNVGPGYHQRTSGTTVSQWYIFNDFSISPVASQEAVWFSLDWKVPCVLYWMNHQSSSHVLPTPTLDLPVDILAAETCLATSGRGITYTPLSLDETPGPGDLVAMDAEFVTLNQEESEL
;
A
#
# COMPACT_ATOMS: atom_id res chain seq x y z
N VAL A 1 -19.11 22.97 0.64
CA VAL A 1 -17.97 22.57 1.52
C VAL A 1 -17.00 23.73 1.52
N ASN A 2 -16.73 24.33 2.67
CA ASN A 2 -15.72 25.37 2.81
C ASN A 2 -14.41 24.69 3.20
N ILE A 3 -13.37 24.86 2.38
CA ILE A 3 -12.06 24.25 2.60
C ILE A 3 -11.09 25.38 2.91
N THR A 4 -10.41 25.27 4.05
CA THR A 4 -9.40 26.23 4.48
C THR A 4 -8.13 25.48 4.78
N LYS A 5 -7.00 25.97 4.28
CA LYS A 5 -5.68 25.45 4.63
C LYS A 5 -5.33 25.91 6.05
N LEU A 6 -4.87 24.98 6.88
CA LEU A 6 -4.28 25.29 8.18
C LEU A 6 -2.80 25.63 7.99
N ASP A 7 -2.32 26.70 8.64
CA ASP A 7 -0.91 27.12 8.55
C ASP A 7 0.00 26.25 9.41
N ARG A 8 -0.53 25.72 10.53
CA ARG A 8 0.14 24.71 11.36
C ARG A 8 -0.76 23.50 11.59
N PRO A 9 -0.18 22.30 11.69
CA PRO A 9 -0.94 21.07 11.92
C PRO A 9 -1.71 21.07 13.25
N ASP A 10 -1.24 21.81 14.26
CA ASP A 10 -1.88 21.89 15.58
C ASP A 10 -2.80 23.11 15.76
N ASP A 11 -3.06 23.88 14.69
CA ASP A 11 -3.95 25.05 14.79
C ASP A 11 -5.37 24.56 15.12
N THR A 12 -5.83 24.89 16.34
CA THR A 12 -7.15 24.52 16.81
C THR A 12 -8.19 25.42 16.16
N ILE A 13 -9.13 24.83 15.42
CA ILE A 13 -10.23 25.58 14.82
C ILE A 13 -11.19 25.97 15.97
N PRO A 14 -11.48 27.28 16.17
CA PRO A 14 -12.43 27.71 17.19
C PRO A 14 -13.78 27.02 16.96
N SER A 15 -14.30 26.36 18.00
CA SER A 15 -15.69 25.90 18.00
C SER A 15 -16.58 27.14 18.14
N ASP A 16 -17.08 27.64 17.01
CA ASP A 16 -18.13 28.66 17.03
C ASP A 16 -19.41 28.02 17.57
N LYS A 17 -19.63 28.17 18.88
CA LYS A 17 -20.80 27.62 19.59
C LYS A 17 -22.15 28.17 19.10
N GLU A 18 -22.15 29.19 18.25
CA GLU A 18 -23.36 29.79 17.67
C GLU A 18 -23.79 29.13 16.35
N THR A 19 -22.94 28.30 15.73
CA THR A 19 -23.28 27.63 14.46
C THR A 19 -23.01 26.12 14.57
N TYR A 20 -24.01 25.29 14.29
CA TYR A 20 -23.90 23.81 14.25
C TYR A 20 -23.05 23.30 13.07
N LEU A 21 -21.89 23.91 12.80
CA LEU A 21 -21.00 23.49 11.74
C LEU A 21 -20.06 22.41 12.28
N GLN A 22 -20.20 21.21 11.75
CA GLN A 22 -19.23 20.14 11.97
C GLN A 22 -17.97 20.46 11.16
N THR A 23 -16.83 20.46 11.84
CA THR A 23 -15.52 20.72 11.25
C THR A 23 -14.64 19.50 11.42
N GLU A 24 -14.04 19.04 10.33
CA GLU A 24 -13.15 17.88 10.29
C GLU A 24 -11.79 18.31 9.72
N VAL A 25 -10.71 17.82 10.34
CA VAL A 25 -9.34 18.08 9.91
C VAL A 25 -8.85 16.91 9.06
N TYR A 26 -8.21 17.21 7.94
CA TYR A 26 -7.65 16.22 7.03
C TYR A 26 -6.17 16.49 6.79
N ASP A 27 -5.38 15.42 6.83
CA ASP A 27 -3.95 15.45 6.50
C ASP A 27 -3.73 14.97 5.07
N LEU A 28 -2.78 15.59 4.37
CA LEU A 28 -2.30 15.08 3.09
C LEU A 28 -1.38 13.89 3.35
N CYS A 29 -1.75 12.71 2.85
CA CYS A 29 -1.01 11.48 3.08
C CYS A 29 -0.23 11.02 1.86
N ALA A 30 -0.72 11.32 0.65
CA ALA A 30 -0.04 10.97 -0.58
C ALA A 30 -0.39 11.91 -1.74
N VAL A 31 0.53 12.02 -2.68
CA VAL A 31 0.34 12.70 -3.95
C VAL A 31 0.91 11.85 -5.07
N VAL A 32 0.13 11.62 -6.13
CA VAL A 32 0.64 11.04 -7.38
C VAL A 32 0.87 12.18 -8.36
N CYS A 33 2.08 12.27 -8.88
CA CYS A 33 2.46 13.25 -9.88
C CYS A 33 2.79 12.57 -11.20
N TYR A 34 2.38 13.20 -12.30
CA TYR A 34 2.91 12.93 -13.61
C TYR A 34 4.18 13.74 -13.84
N VAL A 35 5.26 13.05 -14.21
CA VAL A 35 6.56 13.64 -14.50
C VAL A 35 6.76 13.67 -16.01
N HIS A 36 6.79 14.88 -16.58
CA HIS A 36 6.96 15.16 -18.00
C HIS A 36 8.43 15.46 -18.33
N GLU A 37 9.32 14.49 -18.11
CA GLU A 37 10.72 14.56 -18.58
C GLU A 37 10.97 13.51 -19.69
N GLU A 38 12.23 13.13 -19.96
CA GLU A 38 12.62 12.24 -21.07
C GLU A 38 11.84 10.92 -21.11
N ARG A 39 11.43 10.42 -19.94
CA ARG A 39 10.50 9.30 -19.79
C ARG A 39 9.31 9.74 -18.99
N ARG A 40 8.15 9.75 -19.65
CA ARG A 40 6.86 10.07 -19.03
C ARG A 40 6.53 8.99 -18.01
N ASN A 41 6.50 9.34 -16.74
CA ASN A 41 6.16 8.39 -15.68
C ASN A 41 5.23 8.99 -14.62
N LEU A 42 4.60 8.13 -13.84
CA LEU A 42 3.90 8.49 -12.62
C LEU A 42 4.79 8.20 -11.41
N VAL A 43 4.90 9.17 -10.51
CA VAL A 43 5.61 9.01 -9.23
C VAL A 43 4.65 9.21 -8.08
N GLY A 44 4.75 8.35 -7.07
CA GLY A 44 3.99 8.48 -5.82
C GLY A 44 4.83 9.11 -4.74
N ILE A 45 4.37 10.17 -4.11
CA ILE A 45 5.00 10.78 -2.94
C ILE A 45 4.09 10.51 -1.74
N MET A 46 4.55 9.75 -0.76
CA MET A 46 3.70 9.23 0.33
C MET A 46 4.33 9.47 1.70
N ASN A 47 3.50 9.86 2.67
CA ASN A 47 3.88 9.94 4.08
C ASN A 47 3.76 8.54 4.69
N VAL A 48 4.89 7.98 5.11
CA VAL A 48 4.93 6.70 5.81
C VAL A 48 4.93 6.96 7.30
N GLY A 49 3.91 6.44 7.98
CA GLY A 49 3.71 6.62 9.41
C GLY A 49 4.68 5.81 10.29
N PRO A 50 4.66 6.06 11.62
CA PRO A 50 5.65 5.54 12.55
C PRO A 50 5.65 4.02 12.70
N GLY A 51 4.54 3.34 12.38
CA GLY A 51 4.46 1.88 12.53
C GLY A 51 5.46 1.09 11.68
N TYR A 52 5.77 1.58 10.46
CA TYR A 52 6.81 0.98 9.62
C TYR A 52 8.20 1.23 10.19
N HIS A 53 8.51 2.49 10.52
CA HIS A 53 9.80 2.90 11.07
C HIS A 53 10.11 2.25 12.42
N GLN A 54 9.08 1.97 13.22
CA GLN A 54 9.25 1.25 14.48
C GLN A 54 9.69 -0.20 14.23
N ARG A 55 9.11 -0.88 13.22
CA ARG A 55 9.48 -2.27 12.89
C ARG A 55 10.86 -2.39 12.25
N THR A 56 11.23 -1.44 11.38
CA THR A 56 12.48 -1.54 10.60
C THR A 56 13.67 -0.89 11.29
N SER A 57 13.49 0.24 11.99
CA SER A 57 14.57 1.03 12.59
C SER A 57 14.36 1.38 14.07
N GLY A 58 13.26 0.95 14.70
CA GLY A 58 12.96 1.24 16.10
C GLY A 58 12.54 2.69 16.38
N THR A 59 12.36 3.52 15.35
CA THR A 59 12.02 4.94 15.47
C THR A 59 10.53 5.19 15.27
N THR A 60 9.93 6.07 16.07
CA THR A 60 8.51 6.43 15.98
C THR A 60 8.32 7.72 15.19
N VAL A 61 8.94 7.82 14.02
CA VAL A 61 8.88 9.02 13.16
C VAL A 61 8.02 8.75 11.93
N SER A 62 7.35 9.78 11.43
CA SER A 62 6.78 9.76 10.08
C SER A 62 7.78 10.36 9.09
N GLN A 63 7.88 9.78 7.89
CA GLN A 63 8.81 10.22 6.86
C GLN A 63 8.14 10.21 5.49
N TRP A 64 8.38 11.24 4.68
CA TRP A 64 7.92 11.27 3.30
C TRP A 64 8.90 10.51 2.39
N TYR A 65 8.35 9.77 1.43
CA TYR A 65 9.09 9.01 0.44
C TYR A 65 8.56 9.28 -0.96
N ILE A 66 9.46 9.29 -1.94
CA ILE A 66 9.10 9.20 -3.36
C ILE A 66 9.27 7.74 -3.83
N PHE A 67 8.28 7.27 -4.56
CA PHE A 67 8.18 5.95 -5.17
C PHE A 67 8.15 6.13 -6.68
N ASN A 68 9.15 5.58 -7.36
CA ASN A 68 9.27 5.55 -8.81
C ASN A 68 9.64 4.13 -9.22
N ASP A 69 8.62 3.34 -9.58
CA ASP A 69 8.73 1.89 -9.79
C ASP A 69 9.35 1.18 -8.57
N PHE A 70 10.57 0.67 -8.72
CA PHE A 70 11.32 -0.01 -7.65
C PHE A 70 12.22 0.94 -6.86
N SER A 71 12.36 2.20 -7.30
CA SER A 71 13.17 3.21 -6.63
C SER A 71 12.36 3.92 -5.55
N ILE A 72 12.81 3.77 -4.30
CA ILE A 72 12.16 4.33 -3.13
C ILE A 72 13.19 5.17 -2.39
N SER A 73 12.91 6.48 -2.23
CA SER A 73 13.86 7.41 -1.60
C SER A 73 13.17 8.35 -0.61
N PRO A 74 13.76 8.65 0.55
CA PRO A 74 13.20 9.61 1.49
C PRO A 74 13.29 11.03 0.91
N VAL A 75 12.25 11.84 1.12
CA VAL A 75 12.18 13.24 0.69
C VAL A 75 11.63 14.12 1.81
N ALA A 76 11.87 15.43 1.73
CA ALA A 76 11.27 16.37 2.67
C ALA A 76 9.76 16.51 2.41
N SER A 77 8.97 16.92 3.42
CA SER A 77 7.51 17.08 3.26
C SER A 77 7.14 18.15 2.23
N GLN A 78 7.99 19.16 2.04
CA GLN A 78 7.82 20.20 1.02
C GLN A 78 7.78 19.62 -0.39
N GLU A 79 8.48 18.50 -0.63
CA GLU A 79 8.49 17.84 -1.94
C GLU A 79 7.11 17.33 -2.33
N ALA A 80 6.28 16.93 -1.37
CA ALA A 80 4.92 16.46 -1.63
C ALA A 80 3.98 17.57 -2.16
N VAL A 81 4.28 18.83 -1.86
CA VAL A 81 3.45 20.00 -2.22
C VAL A 81 4.16 20.96 -3.19
N TRP A 82 5.38 20.63 -3.60
CA TRP A 82 6.12 21.42 -4.56
C TRP A 82 5.79 20.95 -5.99
N PHE A 83 5.06 21.81 -6.72
CA PHE A 83 4.62 21.55 -8.08
C PHE A 83 5.17 22.64 -9.01
N SER A 84 6.10 22.26 -9.89
CA SER A 84 6.62 23.16 -10.92
C SER A 84 5.60 23.37 -12.05
N LEU A 85 4.69 22.42 -12.26
CA LEU A 85 3.73 22.34 -13.38
C LEU A 85 4.36 22.26 -14.77
N ASP A 86 5.62 22.65 -14.95
CA ASP A 86 6.38 22.47 -16.18
C ASP A 86 6.75 21.00 -16.40
N TRP A 87 7.26 20.35 -15.36
CA TRP A 87 7.74 18.97 -15.42
C TRP A 87 7.08 18.06 -14.39
N LYS A 88 6.51 18.61 -13.30
CA LYS A 88 5.82 17.85 -12.25
C LYS A 88 4.39 18.35 -12.10
N VAL A 89 3.45 17.54 -12.59
CA VAL A 89 2.01 17.87 -12.58
C VAL A 89 1.30 16.96 -11.57
N PRO A 90 0.62 17.51 -10.54
CA PRO A 90 -0.14 16.69 -9.61
C PRO A 90 -1.37 16.08 -10.31
N CYS A 91 -1.60 14.78 -10.10
CA CYS A 91 -2.71 14.04 -10.70
C CYS A 91 -3.72 13.57 -9.65
N VAL A 92 -3.24 13.07 -8.51
CA VAL A 92 -4.08 12.57 -7.41
C VAL A 92 -3.54 13.09 -6.10
N LEU A 93 -4.41 13.67 -5.27
CA LEU A 93 -4.09 14.06 -3.90
C LEU A 93 -4.95 13.21 -2.95
N TYR A 94 -4.29 12.52 -2.04
CA TYR A 94 -4.95 11.64 -1.08
C TYR A 94 -4.92 12.25 0.31
N TRP A 95 -6.11 12.55 0.83
CA TRP A 95 -6.32 13.16 2.13
C TRP A 95 -7.00 12.16 3.06
N MET A 96 -6.55 12.10 4.32
CA MET A 96 -7.13 11.24 5.36
C MET A 96 -7.59 12.10 6.53
N ASN A 97 -8.70 11.73 7.17
CA ASN A 97 -9.14 12.41 8.38
C ASN A 97 -8.06 12.26 9.47
N HIS A 98 -7.65 13.37 10.07
CA HIS A 98 -6.56 13.44 11.04
C HIS A 98 -6.77 12.51 12.25
N GLN A 99 -8.01 12.34 12.70
CA GLN A 99 -8.32 11.44 13.82
C GLN A 99 -8.18 9.96 13.41
N SER A 100 -8.47 9.64 12.14
CA SER A 100 -8.36 8.28 11.60
C SER A 100 -6.92 7.84 11.27
N SER A 101 -5.97 8.78 11.12
CA SER A 101 -4.57 8.48 10.75
C SER A 101 -3.76 7.80 11.86
N SER A 102 -4.28 7.83 13.10
CA SER A 102 -3.66 7.22 14.28
C SER A 102 -3.81 5.68 14.33
N HIS A 103 -4.67 5.10 13.50
CA HIS A 103 -4.87 3.66 13.46
C HIS A 103 -3.71 3.00 12.70
N VAL A 104 -2.73 2.51 13.45
CA VAL A 104 -1.78 1.50 12.98
C VAL A 104 -2.63 0.33 12.49
N LEU A 105 -2.67 0.12 11.17
CA LEU A 105 -3.27 -1.09 10.63
C LEU A 105 -2.52 -2.27 11.25
N PRO A 106 -3.22 -3.18 11.94
CA PRO A 106 -2.58 -4.39 12.43
C PRO A 106 -1.90 -5.08 11.25
N THR A 107 -0.73 -5.67 11.48
CA THR A 107 -0.16 -6.61 10.52
C THR A 107 -1.28 -7.61 10.20
N PRO A 108 -1.70 -7.75 8.92
CA PRO A 108 -2.78 -8.66 8.60
C PRO A 108 -2.36 -10.05 9.08
N THR A 109 -3.04 -10.55 10.11
CA THR A 109 -2.93 -11.94 10.51
C THR A 109 -3.68 -12.71 9.46
N LEU A 110 -2.93 -13.35 8.57
CA LEU A 110 -3.50 -14.21 7.57
C LEU A 110 -3.90 -15.52 8.26
N ASP A 111 -5.11 -15.55 8.81
CA ASP A 111 -5.73 -16.76 9.34
C ASP A 111 -6.18 -17.61 8.15
N LEU A 112 -5.21 -18.23 7.45
CA LEU A 112 -5.50 -19.23 6.42
C LEU A 112 -6.00 -20.50 7.13
N PRO A 113 -7.24 -20.95 6.85
CA PRO A 113 -7.74 -22.15 7.46
C PRO A 113 -6.97 -23.36 6.88
N VAL A 114 -6.48 -24.21 7.77
CA VAL A 114 -5.58 -25.34 7.46
C VAL A 114 -6.23 -26.39 6.57
N ASP A 115 -7.57 -26.47 6.61
CA ASP A 115 -8.37 -27.39 5.81
C ASP A 115 -8.24 -27.15 4.30
N ILE A 116 -7.80 -25.96 3.86
CA ILE A 116 -7.46 -25.69 2.45
C ILE A 116 -6.39 -26.66 1.94
N LEU A 117 -5.44 -27.06 2.80
CA LEU A 117 -4.38 -28.01 2.42
C LEU A 117 -4.89 -29.45 2.31
N ALA A 118 -6.01 -29.76 2.97
CA ALA A 118 -6.67 -31.05 2.96
C ALA A 118 -7.81 -31.14 1.92
N ALA A 119 -8.26 -30.02 1.37
CA ALA A 119 -9.44 -29.94 0.52
C ALA A 119 -9.14 -30.24 -0.96
N GLU A 120 -9.88 -31.18 -1.53
CA GLU A 120 -9.90 -31.42 -2.98
C GLU A 120 -10.82 -30.44 -3.70
N THR A 121 -10.36 -29.22 -3.94
CA THR A 121 -11.12 -28.24 -4.73
C THR A 121 -10.64 -28.21 -6.18
N CYS A 122 -11.13 -29.13 -7.01
CA CYS A 122 -10.87 -29.13 -8.45
C CYS A 122 -12.18 -28.91 -9.25
N LEU A 123 -12.23 -27.82 -10.02
CA LEU A 123 -13.38 -27.49 -10.88
C LEU A 123 -13.45 -28.37 -12.14
N ALA A 124 -12.33 -28.97 -12.54
CA ALA A 124 -12.21 -29.82 -13.72
C ALA A 124 -12.46 -31.30 -13.34
N THR A 125 -13.66 -31.63 -12.88
CA THR A 125 -14.06 -33.03 -12.60
C THR A 125 -14.41 -33.78 -13.90
N SER A 126 -13.44 -33.90 -14.80
CA SER A 126 -13.58 -34.69 -16.03
C SER A 126 -13.12 -36.13 -15.80
N GLY A 127 -13.75 -36.87 -14.88
CA GLY A 127 -13.72 -38.34 -14.77
C GLY A 127 -12.36 -39.06 -14.66
N ARG A 128 -11.22 -38.35 -14.68
CA ARG A 128 -9.88 -38.88 -14.45
C ARG A 128 -9.56 -38.59 -12.99
N GLY A 129 -9.32 -39.65 -12.22
CA GLY A 129 -9.01 -39.55 -10.80
C GLY A 129 -7.78 -38.67 -10.54
N ILE A 130 -7.69 -38.17 -9.31
CA ILE A 130 -6.55 -37.39 -8.82
C ILE A 130 -5.24 -38.19 -8.94
N THR A 131 -4.16 -37.52 -9.33
CA THR A 131 -2.81 -38.11 -9.42
C THR A 131 -1.94 -37.78 -8.21
N TYR A 132 -2.52 -37.18 -7.17
CA TYR A 132 -1.85 -36.79 -5.94
C TYR A 132 -2.61 -37.34 -4.73
N THR A 133 -1.91 -37.49 -3.61
CA THR A 133 -2.50 -37.84 -2.31
C THR A 133 -2.71 -36.55 -1.52
N PRO A 134 -3.96 -36.17 -1.18
CA PRO A 134 -4.21 -35.03 -0.31
C PRO A 134 -3.56 -35.21 1.06
N LEU A 135 -3.15 -34.11 1.68
CA LEU A 135 -2.63 -34.13 3.04
C LEU A 135 -3.75 -34.42 4.05
N SER A 136 -3.46 -35.21 5.06
CA SER A 136 -4.30 -35.28 6.25
C SER A 136 -3.99 -34.12 7.22
N LEU A 137 -4.89 -33.86 8.17
CA LEU A 137 -4.72 -32.78 9.14
C LEU A 137 -3.44 -32.94 9.99
N ASP A 138 -3.02 -34.18 10.25
CA ASP A 138 -1.79 -34.52 10.97
C ASP A 138 -0.51 -34.42 10.12
N GLU A 139 -0.64 -34.25 8.81
CA GLU A 139 0.46 -34.02 7.86
C GLU A 139 0.63 -32.54 7.49
N THR A 140 -0.03 -31.63 8.22
CA THR A 140 0.08 -30.19 7.99
C THR A 140 1.54 -29.74 8.19
N PRO A 141 2.20 -29.13 7.19
CA PRO A 141 3.57 -28.67 7.32
C PRO A 141 3.73 -27.61 8.42
N GLY A 142 4.72 -27.82 9.28
CA GLY A 142 5.08 -26.92 10.37
C GLY A 142 6.39 -26.14 10.13
N PRO A 143 6.73 -25.21 11.03
CA PRO A 143 8.00 -24.49 10.95
C PRO A 143 9.20 -25.44 10.97
N GLY A 144 10.01 -25.38 9.90
CA GLY A 144 11.22 -26.20 9.75
C GLY A 144 11.06 -27.44 8.88
N ASP A 145 9.84 -27.78 8.48
CA ASP A 145 9.60 -28.89 7.55
C ASP A 145 10.09 -28.55 6.13
N LEU A 146 10.53 -29.58 5.40
CA LEU A 146 11.02 -29.45 4.03
C LEU A 146 9.98 -29.99 3.06
N VAL A 147 9.59 -29.15 2.10
CA VAL A 147 8.68 -29.50 1.01
C VAL A 147 9.35 -29.21 -0.34
N ALA A 148 9.18 -30.10 -1.31
CA ALA A 148 9.62 -29.87 -2.68
C ALA A 148 8.53 -29.12 -3.44
N MET A 149 8.92 -28.15 -4.28
CA MET A 149 8.02 -27.36 -5.10
C MET A 149 8.60 -27.23 -6.50
N ASP A 150 7.76 -27.44 -7.49
CA ASP A 150 8.07 -27.29 -8.90
C ASP A 150 6.88 -26.62 -9.59
N ALA A 151 7.14 -25.75 -10.57
CA ALA A 151 6.11 -24.98 -11.26
C ALA A 151 6.50 -24.74 -12.71
N GLU A 152 5.54 -24.88 -13.61
CA GLU A 152 5.72 -24.70 -15.04
C GLU A 152 4.92 -23.50 -15.54
N PHE A 153 5.53 -22.71 -16.43
CA PHE A 153 4.92 -21.50 -16.98
C PHE A 153 4.75 -21.61 -18.49
N VAL A 154 3.67 -21.03 -19.01
CA VAL A 154 3.43 -20.92 -20.45
C VAL A 154 3.53 -19.46 -20.89
N THR A 155 4.23 -19.22 -21.99
CA THR A 155 4.35 -17.88 -22.58
C THR A 155 3.06 -17.52 -23.31
N LEU A 156 2.36 -16.48 -22.85
CA LEU A 156 1.13 -15.99 -23.49
C LEU A 156 1.42 -14.99 -24.62
N ASN A 157 2.39 -14.10 -24.42
CA ASN A 157 2.80 -13.08 -25.39
C ASN A 157 4.29 -13.22 -25.69
N GLN A 158 4.69 -13.01 -26.94
CA GLN A 158 6.12 -12.90 -27.27
C GLN A 158 6.69 -11.65 -26.60
N GLU A 159 7.90 -11.76 -26.09
CA GLU A 159 8.62 -10.63 -25.51
C GLU A 159 8.92 -9.60 -26.61
N GLU A 160 8.32 -8.42 -26.50
CA GLU A 160 8.66 -7.31 -27.40
C GLU A 160 9.96 -6.69 -26.89
N SER A 161 11.05 -6.83 -27.67
CA SER A 161 12.30 -6.14 -27.38
C SER A 161 12.20 -4.68 -27.82
N GLU A 162 12.32 -3.74 -26.88
CA GLU A 162 12.62 -2.34 -27.19
C GLU A 162 14.13 -2.22 -27.46
N LEU A 163 14.51 -1.82 -28.69
CA LEU A 163 15.88 -1.55 -29.11
C LEU A 163 16.32 -0.11 -28.76
#